data_AF-A0A354BEN5-F1
#
_entry.id   AF-A0A354BEN5-F1
#
_cell.length_a   1.000
_cell.length_b   1.000
_cell.length_c   1.000
_cell.angle_alpha   90.00
_cell.angle_beta   90.00
_cell.angle_gamma   90.00
#
_symmetry.space_group_name_H-M   'P 1'
#
loop_
_entity.id
_entity.type
_entity.pdbx_description
1 polymer ?
#
loop_
_entity_poly.entity_id
_entity_poly.type
_entity_poly.pdbx_seq_one_letter_code
_entity_poly.pdbx_strand_id
1 'polypeptide(L)'
;MQRSAAWLRGTEAGFSYLMVMMVVTLMGLLMTSAAKQWKTMVQRELEMDLLVKGMEIQAALALYSATAKAGRVMPGEIYPQTLAELTRPPKPFLRKVYLDPVGHGEWELVRA
;
A
#
# COMPACT_ATOMS: atom_id res chain seq x y z
N MET A 1 18.42 -77.77 18.09
CA MET A 1 17.58 -77.37 16.94
C MET A 1 17.09 -75.96 17.17
N GLN A 2 17.23 -75.11 16.16
CA GLN A 2 17.37 -73.65 16.25
C GLN A 2 16.03 -72.89 16.10
N ARG A 3 15.90 -71.86 16.96
CA ARG A 3 15.34 -70.52 16.72
C ARG A 3 13.81 -70.37 16.65
N SER A 4 13.24 -70.03 17.80
CA SER A 4 11.95 -69.34 17.90
C SER A 4 12.15 -67.83 18.06
N ALA A 5 11.22 -67.07 17.46
CA ALA A 5 10.83 -65.70 17.77
C ALA A 5 11.80 -64.55 17.44
N ALA A 6 11.42 -63.72 16.47
CA ALA A 6 11.50 -62.25 16.54
C ALA A 6 10.90 -61.63 15.28
N TRP A 7 9.56 -61.53 15.22
CA TRP A 7 8.89 -60.66 14.26
C TRP A 7 7.86 -59.77 14.95
N LEU A 8 8.28 -59.09 16.02
CA LEU A 8 7.62 -57.87 16.47
C LEU A 8 8.44 -56.70 15.93
N ARG A 9 8.26 -56.41 14.64
CA ARG A 9 8.78 -55.17 14.04
C ARG A 9 8.02 -54.02 14.69
N GLY A 10 8.77 -53.17 15.39
CA GLY A 10 8.26 -52.12 16.27
C GLY A 10 7.30 -51.15 15.58
N THR A 11 6.13 -51.00 16.19
CA THR A 11 5.06 -50.05 15.89
C THR A 11 5.36 -48.62 16.38
N GLU A 12 6.63 -48.30 16.69
CA GLU A 12 6.99 -47.06 17.39
C GLU A 12 7.43 -45.91 16.46
N ALA A 13 7.87 -46.20 15.22
CA ALA A 13 8.34 -45.17 14.30
C ALA A 13 7.21 -44.32 13.67
N GLY A 14 6.01 -44.89 13.52
CA GLY A 14 4.87 -44.19 12.90
C GLY A 14 4.23 -43.13 13.79
N PHE A 15 4.16 -43.38 15.11
CA PHE A 15 3.53 -42.46 16.05
C PHE A 15 4.33 -41.15 16.21
N SER A 16 5.65 -41.26 16.34
CA SER A 16 6.54 -40.10 16.46
C SER A 16 6.48 -39.23 15.19
N TYR A 17 6.39 -39.84 14.02
CA TYR A 17 6.23 -39.11 12.75
C TYR A 17 4.91 -38.34 12.68
N LEU A 18 3.80 -38.97 13.08
CA LEU A 18 2.48 -38.31 13.13
C LEU A 18 2.46 -37.15 14.13
N MET A 19 3.12 -37.30 15.29
CA MET A 19 3.26 -36.22 16.27
C MET A 19 4.02 -35.02 15.70
N VAL A 20 5.14 -35.25 14.99
CA VAL A 20 5.90 -34.16 14.35
C VAL A 20 5.07 -33.47 13.26
N MET A 21 4.38 -34.23 12.40
CA MET A 21 3.51 -33.67 11.37
C MET A 21 2.38 -32.82 11.96
N MET A 22 1.78 -33.26 13.08
CA MET A 22 0.76 -32.49 13.80
C MET A 22 1.33 -31.18 14.33
N VAL A 23 2.50 -31.20 14.98
CA VAL A 23 3.16 -30.00 15.51
C VAL A 23 3.49 -29.01 14.40
N VAL A 24 4.08 -29.48 13.29
CA VAL A 24 4.42 -28.62 12.14
C VAL A 24 3.15 -27.99 11.55
N THR A 25 2.07 -28.76 11.42
CA THR A 25 0.79 -28.25 10.91
C THR A 25 0.19 -27.20 11.85
N LEU A 26 0.19 -27.45 13.16
CA LEU A 26 -0.27 -26.49 14.16
C LEU A 26 0.55 -25.19 14.13
N MET A 27 1.88 -25.29 14.01
CA MET A 27 2.74 -24.13 13.85
C MET A 27 2.40 -23.33 12.58
N GLY A 28 2.18 -24.01 11.44
CA GLY A 28 1.77 -23.36 10.19
C GLY A 28 0.43 -22.64 10.30
N LEU A 29 -0.56 -23.25 10.96
CA LEU A 29 -1.87 -22.64 11.22
C LEU A 29 -1.76 -21.40 12.10
N LEU A 30 -0.98 -21.47 13.18
CA LEU A 30 -0.77 -20.33 14.08
C LEU A 30 -0.08 -19.16 13.35
N MET A 31 0.91 -19.45 12.50
CA MET A 31 1.69 -18.43 11.77
C MET A 31 0.87 -17.71 10.68
N THR A 32 -0.19 -18.33 10.18
CA THR A 32 -1.06 -17.76 9.12
C THR A 32 -1.74 -16.46 9.54
N SER A 33 -1.95 -16.25 10.85
CA SER A 33 -2.57 -15.02 11.38
C SER A 33 -1.70 -13.77 11.21
N ALA A 34 -0.37 -13.90 11.34
CA ALA A 34 0.57 -12.79 11.26
C ALA A 34 0.71 -12.22 9.83
N ALA A 35 0.55 -13.07 8.81
CA ALA A 35 0.70 -12.67 7.40
C ALA A 35 -0.38 -11.69 6.94
N LYS A 36 -1.61 -11.81 7.46
CA LYS A 36 -2.71 -10.90 7.09
C LYS A 36 -2.51 -9.49 7.67
N GLN A 37 -1.88 -9.38 8.84
CA GLN A 37 -1.61 -8.09 9.50
C GLN A 37 -0.69 -7.20 8.65
N TRP A 38 0.32 -7.77 8.01
CA TRP A 38 1.33 -7.02 7.24
C TRP A 38 0.73 -6.23 6.09
N LYS A 39 -0.16 -6.85 5.31
CA LYS A 39 -0.81 -6.19 4.17
C LYS A 39 -1.58 -4.93 4.60
N THR A 40 -2.23 -4.98 5.77
CA THR A 40 -2.99 -3.85 6.29
C THR A 40 -2.12 -2.71 6.82
N MET A 41 -0.94 -3.02 7.37
CA MET A 41 0.02 -1.98 7.78
C MET A 41 0.57 -1.23 6.57
N VAL A 42 1.06 -1.96 5.56
CA VAL A 42 1.61 -1.35 4.33
C VAL A 42 0.56 -0.49 3.61
N GLN A 43 -0.69 -0.97 3.55
CA GLN A 43 -1.76 -0.19 2.94
C GLN A 43 -2.02 1.14 3.67
N ARG A 44 -2.00 1.14 5.02
CA ARG A 44 -2.18 2.38 5.81
C ARG A 44 -1.09 3.40 5.56
N GLU A 45 0.16 2.96 5.40
CA GLU A 45 1.27 3.86 5.09
C GLU A 45 1.06 4.53 3.73
N LEU A 46 0.65 3.77 2.71
CA LEU A 46 0.34 4.30 1.38
C LEU A 46 -0.84 5.28 1.38
N GLU A 47 -1.88 4.99 2.18
CA GLU A 47 -3.04 5.87 2.34
C GLU A 47 -2.66 7.21 2.99
N MET A 48 -1.83 7.21 4.03
CA MET A 48 -1.32 8.43 4.65
C MET A 48 -0.53 9.28 3.66
N ASP A 49 0.34 8.63 2.88
CA ASP A 49 1.13 9.28 1.83
C ASP A 49 0.24 9.92 0.75
N LEU A 50 -0.84 9.25 0.37
CA LEU A 50 -1.81 9.75 -0.60
C LEU A 50 -2.52 11.01 -0.07
N LEU A 51 -2.94 11.00 1.19
CA LEU A 51 -3.62 12.13 1.81
C LEU A 51 -2.71 13.36 1.91
N VAL A 52 -1.46 13.16 2.34
CA VAL A 52 -0.49 14.27 2.47
C VAL A 52 -0.23 14.93 1.12
N LYS A 53 0.07 14.13 0.09
CA LYS A 53 0.33 14.64 -1.27
C LYS A 53 -0.93 15.28 -1.87
N GLY A 54 -2.09 14.66 -1.68
CA GLY A 54 -3.37 15.17 -2.15
C GLY A 54 -3.75 16.53 -1.56
N MET A 55 -3.55 16.71 -0.25
CA MET A 55 -3.78 18.00 0.42
C MET A 55 -2.86 19.11 -0.12
N GLU A 56 -1.58 18.80 -0.40
CA GLU A 56 -0.64 19.77 -0.97
C GLU A 56 -1.08 20.21 -2.38
N ILE A 57 -1.53 19.27 -3.21
CA ILE A 57 -2.07 19.55 -4.55
C ILE A 57 -3.35 20.40 -4.45
N GLN A 58 -4.27 20.06 -3.55
CA GLN A 58 -5.50 20.83 -3.34
C GLN A 58 -5.21 22.27 -2.91
N ALA A 59 -4.29 22.45 -1.96
CA ALA A 59 -3.88 23.78 -1.52
C ALA A 59 -3.22 24.59 -2.66
N ALA A 60 -2.38 23.95 -3.47
CA ALA A 60 -1.77 24.57 -4.64
C ALA A 60 -2.81 25.01 -5.68
N LEU A 61 -3.84 24.19 -5.94
CA LEU A 61 -4.95 24.52 -6.84
C LEU A 61 -5.79 25.69 -6.30
N ALA A 62 -6.08 25.71 -5.00
CA ALA A 62 -6.80 26.81 -4.37
C ALA A 62 -6.03 28.13 -4.49
N LEU A 63 -4.71 28.11 -4.25
CA LEU A 63 -3.86 29.30 -4.41
C LEU A 63 -3.76 29.76 -5.87
N TYR A 64 -3.64 28.82 -6.82
CA TYR A 64 -3.62 29.13 -8.25
C TYR A 64 -4.94 29.80 -8.68
N SER A 65 -6.08 29.23 -8.31
CA SER A 65 -7.38 29.82 -8.66
C SER A 65 -7.59 31.19 -8.03
N ALA A 66 -7.14 31.41 -6.78
CA ALA A 66 -7.22 32.70 -6.10
C ALA A 66 -6.36 33.77 -6.79
N THR A 67 -5.13 33.43 -7.16
CA THR A 67 -4.22 34.35 -7.87
C THR A 67 -4.69 34.65 -9.29
N ALA A 68 -5.21 33.65 -10.01
CA ALA A 68 -5.79 33.83 -11.33
C ALA A 68 -7.03 34.75 -11.31
N LYS A 69 -7.88 34.64 -10.26
CA LYS A 69 -9.02 35.54 -10.03
C LYS A 69 -8.59 36.95 -9.66
N ALA A 70 -7.54 37.11 -8.83
CA ALA A 70 -7.05 38.41 -8.41
C ALA A 70 -6.56 39.30 -9.59
N GLY A 71 -6.22 38.69 -10.74
CA GLY A 71 -5.80 39.42 -11.95
C GLY A 71 -6.86 39.54 -13.05
N ARG A 72 -8.03 38.91 -12.92
CA ARG A 72 -9.06 38.89 -13.99
C ARG A 72 -10.47 38.88 -13.40
N VAL A 73 -11.28 39.86 -13.81
CA VAL A 73 -12.74 39.87 -13.58
C VAL A 73 -13.41 38.96 -14.62
N MET A 74 -13.13 37.66 -14.55
CA MET A 74 -13.77 36.65 -15.39
C MET A 74 -14.70 35.79 -14.54
N PRO A 75 -15.98 35.61 -14.94
CA PRO A 75 -16.90 34.73 -14.24
C PRO A 75 -16.50 33.27 -14.53
N GLY A 76 -15.72 32.66 -13.64
CA GLY A 76 -15.36 31.24 -13.73
C GLY A 76 -14.26 30.84 -12.77
N GLU A 77 -14.23 29.56 -12.36
CA GLU A 77 -13.09 28.98 -11.67
C GLU A 77 -12.00 28.66 -12.70
N ILE A 78 -10.83 29.28 -12.54
CA ILE A 78 -9.69 29.09 -13.43
C ILE A 78 -8.80 28.02 -12.78
N TYR A 79 -8.78 26.84 -13.37
CA TYR A 79 -7.91 25.74 -12.99
C TYR A 79 -6.79 25.56 -14.03
N PRO A 80 -5.60 25.10 -13.61
CA PRO A 80 -4.51 24.81 -14.54
C PRO A 80 -4.85 23.60 -15.41
N GLN A 81 -4.27 23.53 -16.61
CA GLN A 81 -4.49 22.38 -17.51
C GLN A 81 -3.69 21.14 -17.06
N THR A 82 -2.55 21.37 -16.41
CA THR A 82 -1.67 20.30 -15.93
C THR A 82 -1.10 20.66 -14.57
N LEU A 83 -0.77 19.66 -13.75
CA LEU A 83 -0.08 19.88 -12.47
C LEU A 83 1.32 20.50 -12.66
N ALA A 84 1.94 20.29 -13.82
CA ALA A 84 3.20 20.96 -14.17
C ALA A 84 3.07 22.49 -14.17
N GLU A 85 1.89 23.03 -14.46
CA GLU A 85 1.65 24.48 -14.44
C GLU A 85 1.75 25.07 -13.02
N LEU A 86 1.43 24.28 -11.98
CA LEU A 86 1.59 24.67 -10.57
C LEU A 86 3.06 24.78 -10.15
N THR A 87 3.98 24.18 -10.90
CA THR A 87 5.43 24.23 -10.63
C THR A 87 6.14 25.39 -11.34
N ARG A 88 5.44 26.20 -12.14
CA ARG A 88 6.07 27.29 -12.91
C ARG A 88 6.53 28.46 -12.03
N PRO A 89 7.72 29.04 -12.30
CA PRO A 89 8.18 30.29 -11.69
C PRO A 89 7.34 31.49 -12.20
N PRO A 90 7.22 32.61 -11.46
CA PRO A 90 8.12 33.08 -10.38
C PRO A 90 7.77 32.63 -8.96
N LYS A 91 6.56 32.12 -8.71
CA LYS A 91 6.16 31.59 -7.40
C LYS A 91 5.48 30.22 -7.59
N PRO A 92 6.22 29.11 -7.50
CA PRO A 92 5.64 27.78 -7.67
C PRO A 92 4.65 27.51 -6.52
N PHE A 93 3.44 27.08 -6.87
CA PHE A 93 2.42 26.66 -5.90
C PHE A 93 2.65 25.24 -5.41
N LEU A 94 3.35 24.42 -6.19
CA LEU A 94 3.73 23.06 -5.87
C LEU A 94 5.25 22.88 -6.01
N ARG A 95 5.89 22.24 -5.03
CA ARG A 95 7.36 22.07 -5.03
C ARG A 95 7.84 21.06 -6.08
N LYS A 96 7.06 20.01 -6.33
CA LYS A 96 7.33 18.96 -7.32
C LYS A 96 6.02 18.29 -7.74
N VAL A 97 5.97 17.81 -8.97
CA VAL A 97 4.86 16.93 -9.39
C VAL A 97 5.03 15.61 -8.66
N TYR A 98 4.05 15.27 -7.82
CA TYR A 98 4.04 14.00 -7.09
C TYR A 98 3.51 12.87 -7.99
N LEU A 99 4.00 11.65 -7.78
CA LEU A 99 3.41 10.44 -8.34
C LEU A 99 2.31 9.94 -7.39
N ASP A 100 1.31 9.25 -7.93
CA ASP A 100 0.28 8.59 -7.14
C ASP A 100 0.90 7.38 -6.39
N PRO A 101 0.93 7.39 -5.05
CA PRO A 101 1.49 6.29 -4.26
C PRO A 101 0.68 4.98 -4.34
N VAL A 102 -0.59 5.02 -4.77
CA VAL A 102 -1.46 3.84 -4.89
C VAL A 102 -1.61 3.40 -6.34
N GLY A 103 -1.81 4.36 -7.26
CA GLY A 103 -1.97 4.10 -8.70
C GLY A 103 -0.66 3.92 -9.47
N HIS A 104 0.51 4.18 -8.85
CA HIS A 104 1.84 4.17 -9.47
C HIS A 104 1.99 5.04 -10.73
N GLY A 105 1.02 5.91 -11.01
CA GLY A 105 0.97 6.77 -12.20
C GLY A 105 1.11 8.26 -11.87
N GLU A 106 0.95 9.08 -12.91
CA GLU A 106 0.81 10.53 -12.74
C GLU A 106 -0.64 10.87 -12.36
N TRP A 107 -0.81 11.93 -11.57
CA TRP A 107 -2.13 12.44 -11.24
C TRP A 107 -2.75 13.13 -12.46
N GLU A 108 -3.95 12.70 -12.85
CA GLU A 108 -4.74 13.31 -13.90
C GLU A 108 -5.73 14.33 -13.32
N LEU A 109 -5.84 15.50 -13.96
CA LEU A 109 -6.83 16.51 -13.61
C LEU A 109 -8.17 16.18 -14.29
N VAL A 110 -9.15 15.71 -13.52
CA VAL A 110 -10.51 15.48 -14.00
C VAL A 110 -11.36 16.74 -13.78
N ARG A 111 -11.98 17.25 -14.84
CA ARG A 111 -12.95 18.35 -14.77
C ARG A 111 -14.36 17.76 -14.65
N ALA A 112 -15.10 18.16 -13.62
CA ALA A 112 -16.52 17.88 -13.48
C ALA A 112 -17.37 18.92 -14.22
#